data_AF-A0AAD6Y0J4-F1
#
_entry.id   AF-A0AAD6Y0J4-F1
#
_cell.length_a   1.000
_cell.length_b   1.000
_cell.length_c   1.000
_cell.angle_alpha   90.00
_cell.angle_beta   90.00
_cell.angle_gamma   90.00
#
_symmetry.space_group_name_H-M   'P 1'
#
loop_
_entity.id
_entity.type
_entity.pdbx_description
1 polymer ?
#
loop_
_entity_poly.entity_id
_entity_poly.type
_entity_poly.pdbx_seq_one_letter_code
_entity_poly.pdbx_strand_id
1 'polypeptide(L)'
;PPSTHCTGCGGRFGGRIGERDLLCLDCGYAACLDCSCHNRRGTCYCENSNFGHKYCGRVPEWYHSSSRTGKVYRGDNHPDAYLAESHHVPASQWETDPRTCTNCGETKRCLKPGYQCTDWMCQ
;
A
#
# COMPACT_ATOMS: atom_id res chain seq x y z
N PRO A 1 -11.39 10.81 -15.24
CA PRO A 1 -10.76 11.05 -16.56
C PRO A 1 -9.41 10.32 -16.67
N PRO A 2 -9.11 9.60 -17.76
CA PRO A 2 -7.78 9.02 -17.94
C PRO A 2 -6.75 10.16 -18.09
N SER A 3 -5.78 10.22 -17.18
CA SER A 3 -4.71 11.21 -17.24
C SER A 3 -3.84 10.97 -18.48
N THR A 4 -3.53 12.04 -19.21
CA THR A 4 -2.54 12.04 -20.30
C THR A 4 -1.10 12.08 -19.79
N HIS A 5 -0.90 12.19 -18.47
CA HIS A 5 0.40 12.30 -17.82
C HIS A 5 0.52 11.34 -16.63
N CYS A 6 1.74 10.86 -16.39
CA CYS A 6 2.13 10.22 -15.16
C CYS A 6 1.96 11.21 -14.00
N THR A 7 1.17 10.84 -12.99
CA THR A 7 0.96 11.65 -11.80
C THR A 7 2.22 11.73 -10.94
N GLY A 8 3.07 10.70 -10.96
CA GLY A 8 4.27 10.61 -10.14
C GLY A 8 5.44 11.48 -10.61
N CYS A 9 5.63 11.65 -11.92
CA CYS A 9 6.74 12.44 -12.49
C CYS A 9 6.30 13.58 -13.42
N GLY A 10 5.01 13.69 -13.74
CA GLY A 10 4.50 14.67 -14.71
C GLY A 10 4.79 14.35 -16.17
N GLY A 11 5.52 13.26 -16.46
CA GLY A 11 5.84 12.83 -17.83
C GLY A 11 4.58 12.50 -18.63
N ARG A 12 4.53 12.94 -19.89
CA ARG A 12 3.40 12.68 -20.79
C ARG A 12 3.41 11.22 -21.26
N PHE A 13 2.25 10.56 -21.25
CA PHE A 13 2.09 9.30 -21.96
C PHE A 13 2.06 9.59 -23.47
N GLY A 14 2.93 8.94 -24.24
CA GLY A 14 3.03 9.02 -25.70
C GLY A 14 1.81 8.48 -26.47
N GLY A 15 0.79 7.99 -25.78
CA GLY A 15 -0.48 7.51 -26.35
C GLY A 15 -0.44 6.04 -26.76
N ARG A 16 0.63 5.31 -26.44
CA ARG A 16 0.72 3.87 -26.69
C ARG A 16 0.10 3.09 -25.53
N ILE A 17 -0.56 1.98 -25.86
CA ILE A 17 -1.05 1.02 -24.88
C ILE A 17 0.16 0.49 -24.08
N GLY A 18 0.07 0.49 -22.75
CA GLY A 18 1.14 0.01 -21.86
C GLY A 18 2.09 1.08 -21.32
N GLU A 19 2.02 2.34 -21.77
CA GLU A 19 2.82 3.42 -21.19
C GLU A 19 2.34 3.85 -19.79
N ARG A 20 1.07 3.53 -19.51
CA ARG A 20 0.50 3.59 -18.17
C ARG A 20 0.58 2.20 -17.56
N ASP A 21 1.50 2.02 -16.64
CA ASP A 21 1.74 0.75 -15.96
C ASP A 21 0.70 0.52 -14.86
N LEU A 22 0.44 1.54 -14.04
CA LEU A 22 -0.58 1.48 -12.98
C LEU A 22 -1.61 2.59 -13.12
N LEU A 23 -2.89 2.26 -12.88
CA LEU A 23 -4.01 3.21 -12.81
C LEU A 23 -4.88 2.91 -11.59
N CYS A 24 -5.03 3.88 -10.70
CA CYS A 24 -5.93 3.76 -9.57
C CYS A 24 -7.32 4.25 -9.99
N LEU A 25 -8.29 3.33 -10.04
CA LEU A 25 -9.66 3.66 -10.43
C LEU A 25 -10.38 4.54 -9.39
N ASP A 26 -9.95 4.49 -8.13
CA ASP A 26 -10.57 5.24 -7.04
C ASP A 26 -10.18 6.72 -7.05
N CYS A 27 -8.88 7.03 -7.20
CA CYS A 27 -8.36 8.40 -7.11
C CYS A 27 -7.83 8.97 -8.44
N GLY A 28 -7.80 8.18 -9.50
CA GLY A 28 -7.33 8.58 -10.83
C GLY A 28 -5.80 8.70 -10.97
N TYR A 29 -5.03 8.35 -9.95
CA TYR A 29 -3.56 8.35 -10.02
C TYR A 29 -3.08 7.39 -11.13
N ALA A 30 -2.19 7.86 -11.99
CA ALA A 30 -1.61 7.06 -13.06
C ALA A 30 -0.08 7.08 -12.97
N ALA A 31 0.58 5.93 -12.97
CA ALA A 31 2.03 5.83 -12.96
C ALA A 31 2.56 5.25 -14.28
N CYS A 32 3.67 5.82 -14.79
CA CYS A 32 4.49 5.15 -15.80
C CYS A 32 5.29 4.00 -15.17
N LEU A 33 5.88 3.16 -16.01
CA LEU A 33 6.70 2.01 -15.58
C LEU A 33 7.82 2.40 -14.61
N ASP A 34 8.52 3.50 -14.85
CA ASP A 34 9.59 3.94 -13.94
C ASP A 34 9.05 4.38 -12.57
N CYS A 35 7.84 4.94 -12.54
CA CYS A 35 7.23 5.40 -11.29
C CYS A 35 6.57 4.27 -10.53
N SER A 36 6.02 3.23 -11.19
CA SER A 36 5.30 2.15 -10.52
C SER A 36 6.19 1.36 -9.55
N CYS A 37 7.47 1.20 -9.87
CA CYS A 37 8.45 0.57 -8.99
C CYS A 37 9.00 1.49 -7.88
N HIS A 38 8.61 2.77 -7.83
CA HIS A 38 9.16 3.74 -6.89
C HIS A 38 8.30 3.82 -5.62
N ASN A 39 8.89 3.66 -4.44
CA ASN A 39 8.23 3.75 -3.12
C ASN A 39 7.57 5.11 -2.76
N ARG A 40 7.53 6.08 -3.67
CA ARG A 40 6.91 7.40 -3.47
C ARG A 40 6.09 7.85 -4.68
N ARG A 41 6.58 7.56 -5.90
CA ARG A 41 5.89 7.89 -7.17
C ARG A 41 5.01 6.75 -7.68
N GLY A 42 5.16 5.56 -7.10
CA GLY A 42 4.37 4.35 -7.34
C GLY A 42 3.39 4.08 -6.21
N THR A 43 3.05 5.11 -5.44
CA THR A 43 1.96 5.07 -4.47
C THR A 43 0.86 6.03 -4.91
N CYS A 44 -0.38 5.55 -4.97
CA CYS A 44 -1.51 6.39 -5.34
C CYS A 44 -1.91 7.35 -4.19
N TYR A 45 -2.99 8.09 -4.37
CA TYR A 45 -3.46 9.05 -3.37
C TYR A 45 -4.32 8.45 -2.26
N CYS A 46 -4.73 7.18 -2.38
CA CYS A 46 -5.59 6.53 -1.41
C CYS A 46 -4.84 6.29 -0.09
N GLU A 47 -5.47 6.62 1.05
CA GLU A 47 -4.83 6.47 2.36
C GLU A 47 -4.85 5.01 2.87
N ASN A 48 -5.74 4.17 2.32
CA ASN A 48 -5.99 2.81 2.79
C ASN A 48 -5.65 1.70 1.76
N SER A 49 -5.19 2.08 0.57
CA SER A 49 -4.85 1.17 -0.52
C SER A 49 -3.80 1.77 -1.46
N ASN A 50 -3.12 0.93 -2.22
CA ASN A 50 -2.31 1.34 -3.36
C ASN A 50 -2.85 0.71 -4.64
N PHE A 51 -3.32 1.51 -5.59
CA PHE A 51 -3.89 1.03 -6.86
C PHE A 51 -4.97 -0.06 -6.67
N GLY A 52 -5.85 0.11 -5.68
CA GLY A 52 -6.93 -0.84 -5.36
C GLY A 52 -6.51 -1.99 -4.43
N HIS A 53 -5.21 -2.21 -4.22
CA HIS A 53 -4.72 -3.19 -3.26
C HIS A 53 -4.72 -2.60 -1.85
N LYS A 54 -5.58 -3.09 -0.97
CA LYS A 54 -5.68 -2.62 0.43
C LYS A 54 -4.38 -2.89 1.17
N TYR A 55 -3.93 -1.90 1.95
CA TYR A 55 -2.71 -2.05 2.76
C TYR A 55 -2.85 -3.07 3.87
N CYS A 56 -4.07 -3.33 4.36
CA CYS A 56 -4.28 -4.28 5.45
C CYS A 56 -3.87 -5.72 5.15
N GLY A 57 -3.76 -6.12 3.88
CA GLY A 57 -3.24 -7.45 3.51
C GLY A 57 -1.72 -7.53 3.40
N ARG A 58 -0.99 -6.46 3.75
CA ARG A 58 0.46 -6.36 3.62
C ARG A 58 1.11 -6.32 5.00
N VAL A 59 2.41 -6.60 5.03
CA VAL A 59 3.25 -6.27 6.19
C VAL A 59 3.40 -4.74 6.24
N PRO A 60 3.34 -4.10 7.42
CA PRO A 60 3.51 -2.66 7.53
C PRO A 60 4.88 -2.19 7.01
N GLU A 61 4.89 -1.19 6.13
CA GLU A 61 6.10 -0.63 5.51
C GLU A 61 6.01 0.89 5.48
N TRP A 62 7.15 1.59 5.57
CA TRP A 62 7.19 3.06 5.61
C TRP A 62 6.59 3.73 4.36
N TYR A 63 6.63 3.02 3.23
CA TYR A 63 6.12 3.51 1.95
C TYR A 63 4.66 3.16 1.70
N HIS A 64 3.99 2.44 2.60
CA HIS A 64 2.53 2.28 2.56
C HIS A 64 1.87 3.59 2.99
N SER A 65 1.87 4.57 2.08
CA SER A 65 1.44 5.94 2.33
C SER A 65 0.76 6.56 1.10
N SER A 66 -0.07 7.58 1.33
CA SER A 66 -0.63 8.39 0.25
C SER A 66 0.43 9.32 -0.33
N SER A 67 0.66 9.29 -1.63
CA SER A 67 1.61 10.22 -2.29
C SER A 67 1.13 11.67 -2.32
N ARG A 68 -0.13 11.95 -1.97
CA ARG A 68 -0.68 13.31 -1.88
C ARG A 68 -0.38 13.94 -0.53
N THR A 69 -0.63 13.21 0.54
CA THR A 69 -0.56 13.73 1.92
C THR A 69 0.69 13.30 2.65
N GLY A 70 1.42 12.31 2.15
CA GLY A 70 2.54 11.67 2.85
C GLY A 70 2.12 10.87 4.08
N LYS A 71 0.81 10.76 4.37
CA LYS A 71 0.33 10.02 5.54
C LYS A 71 0.54 8.53 5.33
N VAL A 72 1.30 7.92 6.24
CA VAL A 72 1.48 6.47 6.33
C VAL A 72 0.19 5.82 6.82
N TYR A 73 -0.14 4.67 6.24
CA TYR A 73 -1.25 3.84 6.67
C TYR A 73 -1.02 3.34 8.11
N ARG A 74 -2.01 3.60 8.97
CA ARG A 74 -1.98 3.23 10.41
C ARG A 74 -3.13 2.32 10.82
N GLY A 75 -3.89 1.81 9.86
CA GLY A 75 -4.99 0.88 10.12
C GLY A 75 -4.49 -0.54 10.40
N ASP A 76 -5.44 -1.47 10.40
CA ASP A 76 -5.15 -2.88 10.67
C ASP A 76 -4.26 -3.51 9.60
N ASN A 77 -3.43 -4.45 10.01
CA ASN A 77 -2.63 -5.28 9.12
C ASN A 77 -2.85 -6.75 9.49
N HIS A 78 -3.07 -7.57 8.49
CA HIS A 78 -3.31 -9.00 8.56
C HIS A 78 -2.69 -9.67 7.31
N PRO A 79 -1.37 -9.54 7.11
CA PRO A 79 -0.70 -10.22 6.00
C PRO A 79 -1.02 -11.71 6.02
N ASP A 80 -1.05 -12.34 4.84
CA ASP A 80 -1.18 -13.80 4.80
C ASP A 80 0.03 -14.48 5.46
N ALA A 81 -0.09 -15.78 5.70
CA ALA A 81 0.95 -16.55 6.37
C ALA A 81 2.31 -16.47 5.65
N TYR A 82 2.30 -16.43 4.32
CA TYR A 82 3.53 -16.38 3.53
C TYR A 82 4.26 -15.04 3.70
N LEU A 83 3.54 -13.92 3.59
CA LEU A 83 4.11 -12.59 3.81
C LEU A 83 4.53 -12.38 5.26
N ALA A 84 3.76 -12.90 6.21
CA ALA A 84 4.13 -12.84 7.62
C ALA A 84 5.45 -13.59 7.91
N GLU A 85 5.61 -14.77 7.32
CA GLU A 85 6.81 -15.59 7.48
C GLU A 85 8.03 -14.96 6.81
N SER A 86 7.89 -14.50 5.56
CA SER A 86 9.00 -13.89 4.81
C SER A 86 9.52 -12.59 5.43
N HIS A 87 8.67 -11.85 6.13
CA HIS A 87 9.04 -10.66 6.90
C HIS A 87 9.32 -10.96 8.38
N HIS A 88 9.42 -12.23 8.77
CA HIS A 88 9.73 -12.65 10.14
C HIS A 88 8.83 -12.04 11.22
N VAL A 89 7.54 -11.86 10.93
CA VAL A 89 6.58 -11.31 11.88
C VAL A 89 6.36 -12.30 13.02
N PRO A 90 6.82 -12.02 14.26
CA PRO A 90 6.75 -12.99 15.33
C PRO A 90 5.31 -13.19 15.80
N ALA A 91 4.98 -14.40 16.25
CA ALA A 91 3.65 -14.76 16.76
C ALA A 91 3.15 -13.81 17.86
N SER A 92 4.05 -13.25 18.67
CA SER A 92 3.75 -12.29 19.74
C SER A 92 3.18 -10.95 19.25
N GLN A 93 3.35 -10.62 17.97
CA GLN A 93 2.85 -9.39 17.35
C GLN A 93 1.44 -9.53 16.83
N TRP A 94 0.90 -10.74 16.78
CA TRP A 94 -0.48 -10.99 16.42
C TRP A 94 -1.38 -10.80 17.64
N GLU A 95 -2.56 -10.26 17.41
CA GLU A 95 -3.65 -10.33 18.37
C GLU A 95 -4.04 -11.80 18.61
N THR A 96 -4.52 -12.09 19.82
CA THR A 96 -4.90 -13.45 20.20
C THR A 96 -6.10 -13.94 19.38
N ASP A 97 -7.15 -13.12 19.37
CA ASP A 97 -8.44 -13.46 18.76
C ASP A 97 -8.65 -12.74 17.43
N PRO A 98 -9.26 -13.39 16.43
CA PRO A 98 -9.67 -12.72 15.21
C PRO A 98 -10.71 -11.63 15.49
N ARG A 99 -10.62 -10.53 14.75
CA ARG A 99 -11.62 -9.45 14.77
C ARG A 99 -11.88 -8.92 13.37
N THR A 100 -12.92 -8.11 13.24
CA THR A 100 -13.22 -7.42 11.97
C THR A 100 -12.15 -6.35 11.71
N CYS A 101 -11.51 -6.44 10.54
CA CYS A 101 -10.57 -5.46 10.05
C CYS A 101 -11.29 -4.16 9.67
N THR A 102 -10.80 -3.04 10.19
CA THR A 102 -11.33 -1.70 9.98
C THR A 102 -11.09 -1.14 8.57
N ASN A 103 -10.22 -1.76 7.77
CA ASN A 103 -9.96 -1.38 6.37
C ASN A 103 -10.74 -2.26 5.38
N CYS A 104 -10.67 -3.59 5.50
CA CYS A 104 -11.31 -4.48 4.54
C CYS A 104 -12.67 -5.03 4.97
N GLY A 105 -13.02 -5.00 6.25
CA GLY A 105 -14.25 -5.58 6.80
C GLY A 105 -14.19 -7.10 7.00
N GLU A 106 -13.09 -7.78 6.67
CA GLU A 106 -12.95 -9.22 6.90
C GLU A 106 -12.64 -9.54 8.36
N THR A 107 -13.12 -10.70 8.85
CA THR A 107 -12.70 -11.23 10.15
C THR A 107 -11.40 -12.00 10.01
N LYS A 108 -10.31 -11.45 10.57
CA LYS A 108 -8.96 -12.01 10.51
C LYS A 108 -8.25 -11.82 11.84
N ARG A 109 -7.24 -12.63 12.10
CA ARG A 109 -6.26 -12.33 13.15
C ARG A 109 -5.41 -11.17 12.65
N CYS A 110 -5.44 -10.05 13.35
CA CYS A 110 -4.70 -8.84 12.98
C CYS A 110 -3.40 -8.72 13.78
N LEU A 111 -2.46 -7.93 13.27
CA LEU A 111 -1.31 -7.46 14.03
C LEU A 111 -1.76 -6.48 15.10
N LYS A 112 -1.10 -6.53 16.25
CA LYS A 112 -1.38 -5.65 17.39
C LYS A 112 -1.19 -4.18 17.01
N PRO A 113 -2.02 -3.27 17.56
CA PRO A 113 -1.79 -1.84 17.41
C PRO A 113 -0.37 -1.45 17.86
N GLY A 114 0.30 -0.60 17.08
CA GLY A 114 1.68 -0.19 17.36
C GLY A 114 2.75 -1.06 16.70
N TYR A 115 2.41 -2.24 16.17
CA TYR A 115 3.23 -2.92 15.16
C TYR A 115 3.06 -2.20 13.82
N GLN A 116 3.66 -1.02 13.75
CA GLN A 116 3.82 -0.22 12.54
C GLN A 116 5.29 -0.33 12.14
N CYS A 117 5.66 -0.03 10.89
CA CYS A 117 7.07 0.19 10.55
C CYS A 117 7.54 1.39 11.40
N THR A 118 8.12 1.08 12.56
CA THR A 118 8.98 1.96 13.34
C THR A 118 10.40 1.68 12.87
N ASP A 119 11.23 2.72 12.81
CA ASP A 119 12.51 2.84 12.10
C ASP A 119 13.56 1.70 12.25
N TRP A 120 13.31 0.71 13.12
CA TRP A 120 14.15 -0.47 13.33
C TRP A 120 13.78 -1.69 12.47
N MET A 121 12.57 -1.75 11.88
CA MET A 121 12.17 -2.84 10.97
C MET A 121 12.41 -2.51 9.48
N CYS A 122 12.85 -1.29 9.20
CA CYS A 122 12.95 -0.72 7.86
C CYS A 122 14.39 -0.27 7.53
N GLN A 123 15.41 -0.91 8.14
CA GLN A 123 16.84 -0.76 7.85
C GLN A 123 17.46 -2.08 7.40
#